data_AF-A0A533T7D4-F1
#
_entry.id   AF-A0A533T7D4-F1
#
_cell.length_a   1.000
_cell.length_b   1.000
_cell.length_c   1.000
_cell.angle_alpha   90.00
_cell.angle_beta   90.00
_cell.angle_gamma   90.00
#
_symmetry.space_group_name_H-M   'P 1'
#
loop_
_entity.id
_entity.type
_entity.pdbx_description
1 polymer ?
#
loop_
_entity_poly.entity_id
_entity_poly.type
_entity_poly.pdbx_seq_one_letter_code
_entity_poly.pdbx_strand_id
1 'polypeptide(L)' 'MTVIKVEKVQEIWKTVAEVYEDDSFLKSMNLPPKKVRLFYSVVLDAELEIISFTRLTSYDDSESDNN' A
#
# COMPACT_ATOMS: atom_id res chain seq x y z
N MET A 1 -6.77 4.52 -4.55
CA MET A 1 -5.72 3.51 -4.40
C MET A 1 -4.85 3.58 -5.62
N THR A 2 -3.54 3.53 -5.45
CA THR A 2 -2.54 3.58 -6.52
C THR A 2 -1.47 2.54 -6.22
N VAL A 3 -1.05 1.74 -7.21
CA VAL A 3 0.11 0.85 -7.04
C VAL A 3 1.37 1.67 -7.32
N ILE A 4 2.29 1.72 -6.35
CA ILE A 4 3.48 2.58 -6.39
C ILE A 4 4.78 1.80 -6.60
N LYS A 5 4.77 0.49 -6.33
CA LYS A 5 5.89 -0.41 -6.61
C LYS A 5 5.36 -1.74 -7.11
N VAL A 6 6.01 -2.30 -8.12
CA VAL A 6 5.74 -3.63 -8.67
C VAL A 6 7.07 -4.31 -8.93
N GLU A 7 7.24 -5.50 -8.38
CA GLU A 7 8.42 -6.33 -8.57
C GLU A 7 7.96 -7.77 -8.81
N LYS A 8 8.48 -8.41 -9.86
CA LYS A 8 8.21 -9.82 -10.14
C LYS A 8 9.40 -10.65 -9.67
N VAL A 9 9.13 -11.60 -8.77
CA VAL A 9 10.11 -12.56 -8.29
C VAL A 9 9.60 -13.95 -8.64
N GLN A 10 10.17 -14.56 -9.69
CA GLN A 10 9.69 -15.82 -10.26
C GLN A 10 8.23 -15.71 -10.74
N GLU A 11 7.32 -16.51 -10.18
CA GLU A 11 5.88 -16.50 -10.50
C GLU A 11 5.06 -15.68 -9.50
N ILE A 12 5.72 -14.99 -8.57
CA ILE A 12 5.08 -14.18 -7.54
C ILE A 12 5.29 -12.71 -7.85
N TRP A 13 4.23 -11.91 -7.74
CA TRP A 13 4.30 -10.47 -7.82
C TRP A 13 4.28 -9.87 -6.42
N LYS A 14 5.26 -9.03 -6.13
CA LYS A 14 5.32 -8.23 -4.91
C LYS A 14 4.99 -6.80 -5.30
N THR A 15 3.96 -6.24 -4.69
CA THR A 15 3.50 -4.88 -4.99
C THR A 15 3.38 -4.07 -3.72
N VAL A 16 3.51 -2.75 -3.86
CA VAL A 16 3.16 -1.81 -2.80
C VAL A 16 2.03 -0.94 -3.30
N ALA A 17 0.91 -0.96 -2.59
CA ALA A 17 -0.27 -0.14 -2.87
C ALA A 17 -0.37 1.00 -1.86
N GLU A 18 -0.54 2.20 -2.39
CA GLU A 18 -0.88 3.40 -1.65
C GLU A 18 -2.40 3.58 -1.61
N VAL A 19 -2.93 3.78 -0.41
CA VAL A 19 -4.36 4.00 -0.16
C VAL A 19 -4.53 5.26 0.67
N TYR A 20 -5.45 6.12 0.24
CA TYR A 20 -5.90 7.28 1.02
C TYR A 20 -7.26 6.96 1.61
N GLU A 21 -7.34 6.96 2.93
CA GLU A 21 -8.59 6.72 3.65
C GLU A 21 -8.95 7.94 4.49
N ASP A 22 -10.25 8.19 4.63
CA ASP A 22 -10.72 9.17 5.61
C ASP A 22 -10.54 8.58 7.01
N ASP A 23 -10.01 9.40 7.93
CA ASP A 23 -9.89 9.01 9.31
C ASP A 23 -11.28 8.75 9.92
N SER A 24 -11.61 7.47 10.04
CA SER A 24 -12.92 7.01 10.54
C SER A 24 -13.14 7.42 12.00
N PHE A 25 -12.07 7.60 12.77
CA PHE A 25 -12.17 8.10 14.14
C PHE A 25 -12.56 9.58 14.14
N LEU A 26 -11.88 10.44 13.37
CA LEU A 26 -12.27 11.86 13.24
C LEU A 26 -13.70 12.02 12.70
N LYS A 27 -14.09 11.18 11.74
CA LYS A 27 -15.45 11.13 11.21
C LYS A 27 -16.48 10.81 12.29
N SER A 28 -16.19 9.83 13.16
CA SER A 28 -17.10 9.46 14.26
C SER A 28 -17.23 10.54 15.34
N MET A 29 -16.18 11.36 15.51
CA MET A 29 -16.13 12.47 16.47
C MET A 29 -16.64 13.80 15.90
N ASN A 30 -17.16 13.80 14.68
CA ASN A 30 -17.62 15.00 13.96
C ASN A 30 -16.52 16.08 13.84
N LEU A 31 -15.26 15.65 13.74
CA LEU A 31 -14.08 16.50 13.59
C LEU A 31 -13.75 16.70 12.10
N PRO A 32 -12.96 17.75 11.76
CA PRO A 32 -12.54 17.96 10.39
C PRO A 32 -11.87 16.71 9.80
N PRO A 33 -12.27 16.28 8.58
CA PRO A 33 -11.75 15.07 7.98
C PRO A 33 -10.26 15.24 7.66
N LYS A 34 -9.48 14.23 8.03
CA LYS A 34 -8.07 14.11 7.63
C LYS A 34 -7.94 12.85 6.79
N LYS A 35 -7.31 12.99 5.62
CA LYS A 35 -6.91 11.83 4.83
C LYS A 35 -5.65 11.22 5.41
N VAL A 36 -5.71 9.93 5.70
CA VAL A 36 -4.58 9.13 6.13
C VAL A 36 -4.02 8.42 4.92
N ARG A 37 -2.72 8.61 4.65
CA ARG A 37 -1.98 7.88 3.62
C ARG A 37 -1.48 6.58 4.22
N LEU A 38 -1.86 5.46 3.63
CA LEU A 38 -1.53 4.11 4.05
C LEU A 38 -0.81 3.37 2.93
N PHE A 39 0.08 2.46 3.30
CA PHE A 39 0.78 1.60 2.37
C PHE A 39 0.55 0.14 2.71
N TYR A 40 0.32 -0.67 1.68
CA TYR A 40 0.11 -2.10 1.80
C TYR A 40 1.11 -2.83 0.93
N SER A 41 1.84 -3.77 1.53
CA SER A 41 2.55 -4.79 0.75
C SER A 41 1.54 -5.85 0.35
N VAL A 42 1.40 -6.11 -0.95
CA VAL A 42 0.45 -7.07 -1.52
C VAL A 42 1.22 -8.06 -2.38
N VAL A 43 1.02 -9.33 -2.10
CA VAL A 43 1.64 -10.46 -2.82
C VAL A 43 0.58 -11.12 -3.68
N LEU A 44 0.85 -11.23 -4.98
CA LEU A 44 -0.04 -11.84 -5.97
C LEU A 44 0.61 -13.09 -6.58
N ASP A 45 -0.20 -14.01 -7.06
CA ASP A 45 0.24 -15.17 -7.85
C ASP A 45 0.40 -14.85 -9.34
N ALA A 46 0.69 -15.87 -10.14
CA ALA A 46 0.87 -15.75 -11.58
C ALA A 46 -0.38 -15.27 -12.32
N GLU A 47 -1.56 -15.51 -11.75
CA GLU A 47 -2.87 -15.12 -12.29
C GLU A 47 -3.34 -13.74 -11.76
N LEU A 48 -2.47 -13.07 -10.98
CA LEU A 48 -2.73 -11.78 -10.32
C LEU A 48 -3.78 -11.85 -9.20
N GLU A 49 -4.03 -13.04 -8.66
CA GLU A 49 -4.87 -13.24 -7.48
C GLU A 49 -4.07 -12.92 -6.20
N ILE A 50 -4.75 -12.34 -5.20
CA ILE A 50 -4.11 -11.94 -3.95
C ILE A 50 -3.83 -13.18 -3.09
N ILE A 51 -2.56 -13.46 -2.84
CA ILE A 51 -2.11 -14.51 -1.92
C ILE A 51 -2.04 -13.97 -0.49
N SER A 52 -1.53 -12.75 -0.31
CA SER A 52 -1.41 -12.13 1.01
C SER A 52 -1.29 -10.60 0.92
N PHE A 53 -1.63 -9.91 1.99
CA PHE A 53 -1.40 -8.48 2.12
C PHE A 53 -1.13 -8.09 3.58
N THR A 54 -0.28 -7.08 3.76
CA THR A 54 0.09 -6.55 5.09
C THR A 54 0.18 -5.03 5.05
N ARG A 55 -0.41 -4.36 6.04
CA ARG A 55 -0.26 -2.92 6.22
C ARG A 55 1.16 -2.59 6.69
N LEU A 56 1.82 -1.68 5.98
CA LEU A 56 3.14 -1.18 6.35
C LEU A 56 3.01 -0.07 7.39
N THR A 57 3.86 -0.10 8.42
CA THR A 57 3.95 0.94 9.45
C THR A 57 4.60 2.21 8.91
N SER A 58 5.52 2.06 7.98
CA SER A 58 6.18 3.12 7.21
C SER A 58 6.62 2.56 5.86
N TYR A 59 6.52 3.37 4.81
CA TYR A 59 7.13 3.08 3.51
C TYR A 59 8.05 4.25 3.18
N ASP A 60 9.35 3.97 3.14
CA ASP A 60 10.38 4.94 2.76
C ASP A 60 10.75 4.67 1.29
N ASP A 61 10.52 5.67 0.43
CA ASP A 61 10.71 5.57 -1.02
C ASP A 61 12.15 5.90 -1.44
N SER A 62 13.06 6.11 -0.46
CA SER A 62 14.43 6.58 -0.70
C SER A 62 15.38 5.55 -1.31
N GLU A 63 14.92 4.35 -1.67
CA GLU A 63 15.75 3.29 -2.30
C GLU A 63 15.74 3.30 -3.84
N SER A 64 15.14 4.30 -4.49
CA SER A 64 15.00 4.33 -5.96
C SER A 64 16.03 5.18 -6.72
N ASP A 65 17.05 5.75 -6.06
CA ASP A 65 18.03 6.67 -6.69
C ASP A 65 19.50 6.21 -6.55
N ASN A 66 19.81 4.96 -6.94
CA ASN A 66 21.20 4.54 -7.18
C ASN A 66 21.30 3.55 -8.34
N ASN A 67 21.44 4.08 -9.56
CA ASN A 67 22.21 3.41 -10.62
C ASN A 67 22.80 4.42 -11.61
#